data_AF-A0A3D1B477-F1
#
_entry.id   AF-A0A3D1B477-F1
#
_cell.length_a   1.000
_cell.length_b   1.000
_cell.length_c   1.000
_cell.angle_alpha   90.00
_cell.angle_beta   90.00
_cell.angle_gamma   90.00
#
_symmetry.space_group_name_H-M   'P 1'
#
loop_
_entity.id
_entity.type
_entity.pdbx_description
1 polymer ?
#
loop_
_entity_poly.entity_id
_entity_poly.type
_entity_poly.pdbx_seq_one_letter_code
_entity_poly.pdbx_strand_id
1 'polypeptide(L)'
;YMLVTSSKFWMSMPFAVRSELEGIILEVTQAVNQEAAALNQRDRDRILASGSSKLIALTPEQRQAWREKMMPVWQAYESEIGADVIRAALTVNRKR
;
A
#
# COMPACT_ATOMS: atom_id res chain seq x y z
N TYR A 1 -2.78 4.47 -0.87
CA TYR A 1 -3.88 5.37 -0.44
C TYR A 1 -5.18 4.96 -1.13
N MET A 2 -6.34 5.34 -0.60
CA MET A 2 -7.65 5.07 -1.22
C MET A 2 -8.29 6.40 -1.64
N LEU A 3 -8.63 6.52 -2.92
CA LEU A 3 -9.42 7.66 -3.43
C LEU A 3 -10.90 7.38 -3.14
N VAL A 4 -11.56 8.30 -2.44
CA VAL A 4 -12.97 8.14 -2.01
C VAL A 4 -13.80 9.34 -2.46
N THR A 5 -15.05 9.07 -2.87
CA THR A 5 -16.06 10.08 -3.17
C THR A 5 -17.44 9.55 -2.80
N SER A 6 -18.42 10.45 -2.64
CA SER A 6 -19.78 10.03 -2.31
C SER A 6 -20.47 9.38 -3.51
N SER A 7 -21.22 8.30 -3.28
CA SER A 7 -21.97 7.62 -4.34
C SER A 7 -22.98 8.55 -5.04
N LYS A 8 -23.57 9.48 -4.28
CA LYS A 8 -24.50 10.49 -4.83
C LYS A 8 -23.80 11.39 -5.84
N PHE A 9 -22.64 11.94 -5.49
CA PHE A 9 -21.86 12.77 -6.40
C PHE A 9 -21.43 11.97 -7.63
N TRP A 10 -20.89 10.76 -7.41
CA TRP A 10 -20.42 9.89 -8.49
C TRP A 10 -21.50 9.57 -9.52
N MET A 11 -22.72 9.26 -9.05
CA MET A 11 -23.86 8.91 -9.89
C MET A 11 -24.58 10.11 -10.49
N SER A 12 -24.39 11.32 -9.93
CA SER A 12 -24.97 12.55 -10.48
C SER A 12 -24.24 13.06 -11.75
N MET A 13 -23.03 12.57 -12.02
CA MET A 13 -22.26 12.98 -13.20
C MET A 13 -22.84 12.36 -14.48
N PRO A 14 -22.88 13.12 -15.59
CA PRO A 14 -23.16 12.56 -16.90
C PRO A 14 -22.21 11.41 -17.23
N PHE A 15 -22.72 10.37 -17.88
CA PHE A 15 -21.96 9.15 -18.17
C PHE A 15 -20.61 9.44 -18.85
N ALA A 16 -20.59 10.30 -19.87
CA ALA A 16 -19.37 10.65 -20.60
C ALA A 16 -18.28 11.25 -19.70
N VAL A 17 -18.67 12.19 -18.81
CA VAL A 17 -17.74 12.84 -17.86
C VAL A 17 -17.21 11.83 -16.85
N ARG A 18 -18.08 10.96 -16.32
CA ARG A 18 -17.68 9.92 -15.38
C ARG A 18 -16.71 8.94 -16.00
N SER A 19 -16.97 8.47 -17.22
CA SER A 19 -16.08 7.53 -17.93
C SER A 19 -14.72 8.13 -18.26
N GLU A 20 -14.66 9.40 -18.64
CA GLU A 20 -13.40 10.11 -18.84
C GLU A 20 -12.62 10.24 -17.52
N LEU A 21 -13.29 10.64 -16.44
CA LEU A 21 -12.69 10.73 -15.11
C LEU A 21 -12.18 9.38 -14.59
N GLU A 22 -12.92 8.29 -14.82
CA GLU A 22 -12.49 6.92 -14.51
C GLU A 22 -11.18 6.56 -15.23
N GLY A 23 -11.08 6.92 -16.52
CA GLY A 23 -9.86 6.73 -17.30
C GLY A 23 -8.67 7.50 -16.72
N ILE A 24 -8.87 8.79 -16.42
CA ILE A 24 -7.83 9.64 -15.81
C ILE A 24 -7.39 9.10 -14.45
N ILE A 25 -8.32 8.66 -13.61
CA ILE A 25 -7.99 8.08 -12.29
C ILE A 25 -7.12 6.84 -12.44
N LEU A 26 -7.43 5.96 -13.40
CA LEU A 26 -6.65 4.76 -13.69
C LEU A 26 -5.21 5.11 -14.11
N GLU A 27 -5.07 6.02 -15.07
CA GLU A 27 -3.78 6.46 -15.59
C GLU A 27 -2.93 7.14 -14.51
N VAL A 28 -3.49 8.11 -13.78
CA VAL A 28 -2.79 8.83 -12.72
C VAL A 28 -2.42 7.90 -11.58
N THR A 29 -3.28 6.95 -11.21
CA THR A 29 -2.96 5.95 -10.18
C THR A 29 -1.75 5.11 -10.61
N GLN A 30 -1.66 4.73 -11.88
CA GLN A 30 -0.52 3.99 -12.40
C GLN A 30 0.76 4.84 -12.37
N ALA A 31 0.70 6.08 -12.86
CA ALA A 31 1.83 6.99 -12.90
C ALA A 31 2.37 7.30 -11.49
N VAL A 32 1.49 7.64 -10.55
CA VAL A 32 1.87 7.97 -9.17
C VAL A 32 2.44 6.75 -8.45
N ASN A 33 1.94 5.54 -8.70
CA ASN A 33 2.51 4.33 -8.11
C ASN A 33 3.95 4.06 -8.60
N GLN A 34 4.24 4.33 -9.87
CA GLN A 34 5.60 4.23 -10.41
C GLN A 34 6.51 5.30 -9.80
N GLU A 35 6.04 6.54 -9.72
CA GLU A 35 6.80 7.65 -9.16
C GLU A 35 7.06 7.45 -7.66
N ALA A 36 6.09 6.95 -6.89
CA ALA A 36 6.25 6.69 -5.47
C ALA A 36 7.39 5.71 -5.16
N ALA A 37 7.60 4.69 -6.00
CA ALA A 37 8.72 3.77 -5.84
C ALA A 37 10.07 4.48 -6.08
N ALA A 38 10.15 5.31 -7.12
CA ALA A 38 11.35 6.08 -7.45
C ALA A 38 11.66 7.16 -6.37
N LEU A 39 10.63 7.85 -5.87
CA LEU A 39 10.74 8.85 -4.81
C LEU A 39 11.23 8.22 -3.50
N ASN A 40 10.64 7.08 -3.10
CA ASN A 40 11.07 6.37 -1.89
C ASN A 40 12.54 5.96 -1.96
N GLN A 41 13.01 5.49 -3.12
CA GLN A 41 14.41 5.12 -3.31
C GLN A 41 15.31 6.35 -3.25
N ARG A 42 14.98 7.41 -3.99
CA ARG A 42 15.75 8.66 -4.02
C ARG A 42 15.86 9.29 -2.64
N ASP A 43 14.76 9.35 -1.90
CA ASP A 43 14.73 10.01 -0.59
C ASP A 43 15.45 9.17 0.47
N ARG A 44 15.39 7.83 0.37
CA ARG A 44 16.27 6.93 1.14
C ARG A 44 17.75 7.24 0.87
N ASP A 45 18.15 7.34 -0.38
CA ASP A 45 19.56 7.59 -0.75
C ASP A 45 20.02 8.97 -0.27
N ARG A 46 19.14 9.98 -0.29
CA ARG A 46 19.41 11.30 0.30
C ARG A 46 19.60 11.24 1.81
N ILE A 47 18.78 10.49 2.54
CA ILE A 47 18.93 10.30 4.00
C ILE A 47 20.25 9.60 4.34
N LEU A 48 20.69 8.65 3.51
CA LEU A 48 21.99 8.00 3.68
C LEU A 48 23.14 8.97 3.38
N ALA A 49 23.01 9.76 2.32
CA ALA A 49 24.02 10.74 1.90
C ALA A 49 24.15 11.93 2.87
N SER A 50 23.09 12.29 3.61
CA SER A 50 23.14 13.40 4.58
C SER A 50 24.01 13.10 5.79
N GLY A 51 24.33 11.82 6.05
CA GLY A 51 25.13 11.40 7.21
C GLY A 51 24.47 11.63 8.57
N SER A 52 23.24 12.18 8.59
CA SER A 52 22.49 12.51 9.81
C SER A 52 21.72 11.33 10.39
N SER A 53 21.74 10.17 9.72
CA SER A 53 20.92 9.01 10.09
C SER A 53 21.64 7.70 9.81
N LYS A 54 21.44 6.72 10.69
CA LYS A 54 22.00 5.38 10.54
C LYS A 54 20.91 4.42 10.05
N LEU A 55 21.14 3.80 8.91
CA LEU A 55 20.29 2.72 8.43
C LEU A 55 20.64 1.42 9.17
N ILE A 56 19.64 0.86 9.85
CA ILE A 56 19.74 -0.45 10.50
C ILE A 56 18.94 -1.44 9.67
N ALA A 57 19.64 -2.36 9.00
CA ALA A 57 19.01 -3.47 8.29
C ALA A 57 18.79 -4.65 9.24
N LEU A 58 17.59 -5.21 9.26
CA LEU A 58 17.27 -6.38 10.06
C LEU A 58 17.78 -7.65 9.36
N THR A 59 18.37 -8.58 10.12
CA THR A 59 18.66 -9.92 9.62
C THR A 59 17.36 -10.70 9.37
N PRO A 60 17.39 -11.79 8.59
CA PRO A 60 16.22 -12.65 8.39
C PRO A 60 15.59 -13.13 9.71
N GLU A 61 16.41 -13.49 10.70
CA GLU A 61 16.00 -13.96 12.02
C GLU A 61 15.34 -12.84 12.82
N GLN A 62 15.92 -11.63 12.81
CA GLN A 62 15.34 -10.46 13.47
C GLN A 62 14.00 -10.08 12.84
N ARG A 63 13.92 -10.08 11.50
CA ARG A 63 12.66 -9.84 10.78
C ARG A 63 11.61 -10.89 11.12
N GLN A 64 12.01 -12.15 11.28
CA GLN A 64 11.11 -13.24 11.66
C GLN A 64 10.59 -13.05 13.10
N ALA A 65 11.45 -12.73 14.06
CA ALA A 65 11.05 -12.43 15.42
C ALA A 65 10.02 -11.28 15.49
N TRP A 66 10.20 -10.22 14.68
CA TRP A 66 9.21 -9.14 14.55
C TRP A 66 7.88 -9.62 13.98
N ARG A 67 7.90 -10.46 12.94
CA ARG A 67 6.68 -11.03 12.35
C ARG A 67 5.90 -11.86 13.35
N GLU A 68 6.58 -12.71 14.11
CA GLU A 68 5.96 -13.55 15.15
C GLU A 68 5.33 -12.72 16.27
N LYS A 69 5.98 -11.63 16.67
CA LYS A 69 5.44 -10.71 17.68
C LYS A 69 4.26 -9.87 17.19
N MET A 70 4.17 -9.59 15.89
CA MET A 70 3.08 -8.83 15.28
C MET A 70 1.89 -9.72 14.86
N MET A 71 2.10 -11.02 14.67
CA MET A 71 1.06 -11.98 14.27
C MET A 71 -0.19 -12.00 15.17
N PRO A 72 -0.09 -11.89 16.52
CA PRO A 72 -1.27 -11.89 17.39
C PRO A 72 -2.25 -10.75 17.10
N VAL A 73 -1.76 -9.62 16.56
CA VAL A 73 -2.63 -8.51 16.15
C VAL A 73 -3.58 -8.96 15.04
N TRP A 74 -3.11 -9.77 14.09
CA TRP A 74 -3.96 -10.23 12.99
C TRP A 74 -5.07 -11.16 13.47
N GLN A 75 -4.77 -12.00 14.46
CA GLN A 75 -5.77 -12.89 15.09
C GLN A 75 -6.83 -12.09 15.86
N ALA A 76 -6.43 -11.02 16.55
CA ALA A 76 -7.35 -10.17 17.28
C ALA A 76 -8.39 -9.47 16.39
N TYR A 77 -8.02 -9.15 15.14
CA TYR A 77 -8.90 -8.49 14.17
C TYR A 77 -9.45 -9.43 13.10
N GLU A 78 -9.19 -10.74 13.19
CA GLU A 78 -9.63 -11.73 12.19
C GLU A 78 -11.15 -11.80 12.06
N SER A 79 -11.87 -11.66 13.18
CA SER A 79 -13.33 -11.63 13.21
C SER A 79 -13.92 -10.37 12.56
N GLU A 80 -13.22 -9.24 12.59
CA GLU A 80 -13.68 -7.96 12.03
C GLU A 80 -13.32 -7.82 10.54
N ILE A 81 -12.14 -8.30 10.14
CA ILE A 81 -11.65 -8.19 8.76
C ILE A 81 -12.18 -9.34 7.89
N GLY A 82 -12.32 -10.54 8.47
CA GLY A 82 -12.63 -11.77 7.75
C GLY A 82 -11.38 -12.60 7.43
N ALA A 83 -11.41 -13.88 7.81
CA ALA A 83 -10.33 -14.83 7.61
C ALA A 83 -9.98 -15.09 6.12
N ASP A 84 -10.94 -14.90 5.23
CA ASP A 84 -10.78 -14.99 3.78
C ASP A 84 -9.94 -13.82 3.22
N VAL A 85 -10.21 -12.59 3.65
CA VAL A 85 -9.45 -11.38 3.24
C VAL A 85 -8.00 -11.48 3.72
N ILE A 86 -7.79 -11.88 4.98
CA ILE A 86 -6.44 -12.07 5.54
C ILE A 86 -5.69 -13.16 4.77
N ARG A 87 -6.33 -14.30 4.48
CA ARG A 87 -5.71 -15.37 3.68
C ARG A 87 -5.36 -14.90 2.26
N ALA A 88 -6.25 -14.16 1.59
CA ALA A 88 -5.99 -13.62 0.25
C ALA A 88 -4.75 -12.70 0.25
N ALA A 89 -4.66 -11.78 1.22
CA ALA A 89 -3.50 -10.91 1.37
C ALA A 89 -2.19 -11.69 1.62
N LEU A 90 -2.24 -12.79 2.39
CA LEU A 90 -1.09 -13.66 2.62
C LEU A 90 -0.66 -14.43 1.36
N THR A 91 -1.62 -14.88 0.54
CA THR A 91 -1.34 -15.60 -0.70
C THR A 91 -0.69 -14.72 -1.76
N VAL A 92 -1.11 -13.45 -1.89
CA VAL A 92 -0.52 -12.51 -2.85
C VAL A 92 0.96 -12.26 -2.56
N ASN A 93 1.36 -12.27 -1.28
CA ASN A 93 2.75 -12.11 -0.86
C ASN A 93 3.63 -13.36 -1.08
N ARG A 94 3.05 -14.54 -1.37
CA ARG A 94 3.82 -15.76 -1.64
C ARG A 94 4.32 -15.89 -3.08
N LYS A 95 3.85 -15.03 -4.00
CA LYS A 95 4.19 -15.07 -5.44
C LYS A 95 5.29 -14.09 -5.88
N ARG A 96 6.26 -13.79 -5.01
CA ARG A 96 7.46 -13.02 -5.39
C ARG A 96 8.73 -13.77 -5.02
#